data_AF-A0A927TA56-F1
#
_entry.id   AF-A0A927TA56-F1
#
_cell.length_a   1.000
_cell.length_b   1.000
_cell.length_c   1.000
_cell.angle_alpha   90.00
_cell.angle_beta   90.00
_cell.angle_gamma   90.00
#
_symmetry.space_group_name_H-M   'P 1'
#
loop_
_entity.id
_entity.type
_entity.pdbx_description
1 polymer ?
#
loop_
_entity_poly.entity_id
_entity_poly.type
_entity_poly.pdbx_seq_one_letter_code
_entity_poly.pdbx_strand_id
1 'polypeptide(L)'
;MIYSDKLQINVLDLTQIELATDEDKSFKLDYWAKLFKAKTWEEAKMLAEKKPIINEACHTVYKLTQEEEIRMQCEAREDFYRTQASVHNHYQKEIKQRDEIIAEKDKLISELQAKLAEVDKKNL
;
A
#
# COMPACT_ATOMS: atom_id res chain seq x y z
N MET A 1 -14.30 -19.07 32.91
CA MET A 1 -13.25 -19.03 31.86
C MET A 1 -12.85 -20.46 31.56
N ILE A 2 -13.20 -20.96 30.38
CA ILE A 2 -12.77 -22.28 29.93
C ILE A 2 -11.37 -22.08 29.36
N TYR A 3 -10.33 -22.41 30.14
CA TYR A 3 -8.99 -22.56 29.57
C TYR A 3 -8.98 -23.85 28.76
N SER A 4 -8.67 -23.72 27.48
CA SER A 4 -8.57 -24.83 26.54
C SER A 4 -7.09 -25.21 26.41
N ASP A 5 -6.71 -26.40 26.87
CA ASP A 5 -5.36 -27.00 26.71
C ASP A 5 -4.97 -27.27 25.24
N LYS A 6 -5.77 -26.80 24.28
CA LYS A 6 -5.56 -27.01 22.84
C LYS A 6 -4.64 -25.97 22.19
N LEU A 7 -4.23 -24.94 22.92
CA LEU A 7 -3.32 -23.91 22.40
C LEU A 7 -1.94 -24.07 23.04
N GLN A 8 -0.98 -24.53 22.24
CA GLN A 8 0.43 -24.54 22.61
C GLN A 8 1.16 -23.43 21.85
N ILE A 9 1.91 -22.60 22.57
CA ILE A 9 2.78 -21.58 21.99
C ILE A 9 4.21 -22.11 22.09
N ASN A 10 4.88 -22.24 20.95
CA ASN A 10 6.29 -22.60 20.87
C ASN A 10 7.09 -21.37 20.42
N VAL A 11 8.17 -21.05 21.12
CA VAL A 11 9.07 -19.94 20.78
C VAL A 11 10.37 -20.50 20.25
N LEU A 12 10.80 -20.03 19.09
CA LEU A 12 11.99 -20.49 18.37
C LEU A 12 13.05 -19.39 18.34
N ASP A 13 14.27 -19.69 18.77
CA ASP A 13 15.44 -18.82 18.56
C ASP A 13 16.16 -19.21 17.25
N LEU A 14 16.07 -18.33 16.25
CA LEU A 14 16.66 -18.55 14.92
C LEU A 14 18.18 -18.32 14.87
N THR A 15 18.78 -17.80 15.94
CA THR A 15 20.23 -17.54 16.02
C THR A 15 21.02 -18.77 16.48
N GLN A 16 20.38 -19.67 17.24
CA GLN A 16 21.03 -20.81 17.92
C GLN A 16 20.56 -22.18 17.40
N ILE A 17 20.18 -22.26 16.13
CA ILE A 17 19.62 -23.49 15.52
C ILE A 17 20.56 -24.70 15.67
N GLU A 18 21.88 -24.49 15.62
CA GLU A 18 22.88 -25.55 15.75
C GLU A 18 22.98 -26.13 17.18
N LEU A 19 22.43 -25.43 18.17
CA LEU A 19 22.38 -25.86 19.58
C LEU A 19 21.08 -26.59 19.93
N ALA A 20 20.25 -26.92 18.94
CA ALA A 20 19.00 -27.63 19.15
C ALA A 20 19.20 -28.92 19.95
N THR A 21 18.48 -29.04 21.07
CA THR A 21 18.51 -30.22 21.92
C THR A 21 17.87 -31.41 21.22
N ASP A 22 18.08 -32.62 21.74
CA ASP A 22 17.45 -33.81 21.16
C ASP A 22 15.93 -33.78 21.33
N GLU A 23 15.43 -33.09 22.35
CA GLU A 23 13.99 -32.80 22.52
C GLU A 23 13.50 -31.88 21.39
N ASP A 24 14.22 -30.78 21.08
CA ASP A 24 13.87 -29.88 19.97
C ASP A 24 13.83 -30.59 18.62
N LYS A 25 14.81 -31.48 18.36
CA LYS A 25 14.85 -32.32 17.15
C LYS A 25 13.74 -33.37 17.14
N SER A 26 13.27 -33.81 18.31
CA SER A 26 12.13 -34.73 18.42
C SER A 26 10.84 -34.03 17.94
N PHE A 27 10.64 -32.78 18.35
CA PHE A 27 9.53 -31.91 17.94
C PHE A 27 9.75 -31.21 16.59
N LYS A 28 10.89 -31.47 15.92
CA LYS A 28 11.26 -30.91 14.60
C LYS A 28 11.38 -29.39 14.60
N LEU A 29 11.63 -28.79 15.76
CA LEU A 29 11.82 -27.34 15.91
C LEU A 29 13.04 -26.84 15.13
N ASP A 30 14.07 -27.67 15.00
CA ASP A 30 15.26 -27.39 14.18
C ASP A 30 14.92 -27.24 12.68
N TYR A 31 13.96 -28.01 12.17
CA TYR A 31 13.50 -27.92 10.79
C TYR A 31 12.65 -26.67 10.56
N TRP A 32 11.77 -26.33 11.49
CA TRP A 32 11.00 -25.08 11.43
C TRP A 32 11.90 -23.86 11.49
N ALA A 33 12.93 -23.87 12.35
CA ALA A 33 13.89 -22.78 12.42
C ALA A 33 14.67 -22.60 11.11
N LYS A 34 15.08 -23.70 10.47
CA LYS A 34 15.72 -23.66 9.13
C LYS A 34 14.76 -23.13 8.07
N LEU A 35 13.49 -23.51 8.14
CA LEU A 35 12.46 -23.00 7.23
C LEU A 35 12.30 -21.48 7.37
N PHE A 36 12.12 -20.97 8.59
CA PHE A 36 11.96 -19.54 8.83
C PHE A 36 13.24 -18.72 8.55
N LYS A 37 14.41 -19.36 8.55
CA LYS A 37 15.69 -18.75 8.21
C LYS A 37 16.00 -18.77 6.70
N ALA A 38 15.25 -19.54 5.91
CA ALA A 38 15.44 -19.61 4.47
C ALA A 38 15.27 -18.22 3.84
N LYS A 39 16.21 -17.84 2.96
CA LYS A 39 16.19 -16.51 2.31
C LYS A 39 15.48 -16.55 0.97
N THR A 40 15.36 -17.73 0.36
CA THR A 40 14.74 -17.92 -0.95
C THR A 40 13.64 -18.97 -0.89
N TRP A 41 12.70 -18.87 -1.83
CA TRP A 41 11.64 -19.88 -1.99
C TRP A 41 12.20 -21.24 -2.41
N GLU A 42 13.33 -21.27 -3.12
CA GLU A 42 14.02 -22.49 -3.49
C GLU A 42 14.56 -23.22 -2.26
N GLU A 43 15.19 -22.49 -1.33
CA GLU A 43 15.64 -23.05 -0.04
C GLU A 43 14.46 -23.58 0.79
N ALA A 44 13.37 -22.81 0.88
CA ALA A 44 12.16 -23.24 1.57
C ALA A 44 11.54 -24.50 0.93
N LYS A 45 11.51 -24.57 -0.41
CA LYS A 45 10.99 -25.71 -1.16
C LYS A 45 11.84 -26.97 -0.98
N MET A 46 13.17 -26.83 -1.00
CA MET A 46 14.09 -27.95 -0.71
C MET A 46 13.92 -28.49 0.73
N LEU A 47 13.58 -27.63 1.69
CA LEU A 47 13.27 -28.05 3.06
C LEU A 47 11.89 -28.74 3.15
N ALA A 48 10.91 -28.24 2.40
CA ALA A 48 9.56 -28.81 2.29
C ALA A 48 9.53 -30.20 1.65
N GLU A 49 10.33 -30.45 0.61
CA GLU A 49 10.38 -31.76 -0.07
C GLU A 49 10.77 -32.90 0.88
N LYS A 50 11.48 -32.60 1.97
CA LYS A 50 11.92 -33.59 2.95
C LYS A 50 10.85 -33.98 3.98
N LYS A 51 9.78 -33.20 4.15
CA LYS A 51 8.74 -33.42 5.18
C LYS A 51 7.35 -32.90 4.78
N PRO A 52 6.28 -33.73 4.83
CA PRO A 52 4.92 -33.33 4.44
C PRO A 52 4.37 -32.10 5.18
N ILE A 53 4.58 -32.00 6.50
CA ILE A 53 4.06 -30.87 7.31
C ILE A 53 4.73 -29.53 6.97
N ILE A 54 6.01 -29.58 6.62
CA ILE A 54 6.77 -28.39 6.19
C ILE A 54 6.33 -27.99 4.78
N ASN A 55 6.04 -28.96 3.91
CA ASN A 55 5.51 -28.72 2.58
C ASN A 55 4.16 -27.99 2.62
N GLU A 56 3.22 -28.48 3.43
CA GLU A 56 1.93 -27.83 3.63
C GLU A 56 2.10 -26.38 4.12
N ALA A 57 2.94 -26.16 5.14
CA ALA A 57 3.20 -24.83 5.65
C ALA A 57 3.87 -23.91 4.62
N CYS A 58 4.86 -24.39 3.85
CA CYS A 58 5.45 -23.63 2.75
C CYS A 58 4.41 -23.21 1.72
N HIS A 59 3.51 -24.12 1.36
CA HIS A 59 2.45 -23.84 0.39
C HIS A 59 1.48 -22.78 0.93
N THR A 60 1.08 -22.88 2.20
CA THR A 60 0.24 -21.88 2.86
C THR A 60 0.91 -20.51 2.89
N VAL A 61 2.16 -20.41 3.33
CA VAL A 61 2.89 -19.13 3.38
C VAL A 61 3.03 -18.55 1.97
N TYR A 62 3.38 -19.37 0.98
CA TYR A 62 3.47 -18.93 -0.42
C TYR A 62 2.16 -18.34 -0.93
N LYS A 63 1.05 -19.05 -0.70
CA LYS A 63 -0.29 -18.57 -1.10
C LYS A 63 -0.64 -17.26 -0.41
N LEU A 64 -0.39 -17.15 0.90
CA LEU A 64 -0.66 -15.92 1.67
C LEU A 64 0.18 -14.74 1.17
N THR A 65 1.46 -14.95 0.88
CA THR A 65 2.33 -13.89 0.34
C THR A 65 1.87 -13.44 -1.05
N GLN A 66 1.44 -14.37 -1.92
CA GLN A 66 0.89 -14.02 -3.24
C GLN A 66 -0.41 -13.21 -3.14
N GLU A 67 -1.32 -13.61 -2.24
CA GLU A 67 -2.55 -12.85 -1.99
C GLU A 67 -2.24 -11.45 -1.43
N GLU A 68 -1.26 -11.32 -0.55
CA GLU A 68 -0.81 -10.04 -0.01
C GLU A 68 -0.16 -9.14 -1.06
N GLU A 69 0.66 -9.69 -1.96
CA GLU A 69 1.25 -8.93 -3.07
C GLU A 69 0.16 -8.36 -4.00
N ILE A 70 -0.82 -9.19 -4.37
CA ILE A 70 -1.95 -8.75 -5.18
C ILE A 70 -2.74 -7.65 -4.46
N ARG A 71 -2.99 -7.81 -3.15
CA ARG A 71 -3.67 -6.78 -2.34
C ARG A 71 -2.90 -5.46 -2.36
N MET A 72 -1.58 -5.49 -2.12
CA MET A 72 -0.74 -4.28 -2.14
C MET A 72 -0.75 -3.60 -3.52
N GLN A 73 -0.71 -4.36 -4.61
CA GLN A 73 -0.79 -3.82 -5.96
C GLN A 73 -2.15 -3.14 -6.22
N CYS A 74 -3.24 -3.75 -5.76
CA CYS A 74 -4.57 -3.17 -5.86
C CYS A 74 -4.70 -1.87 -5.05
N GLU A 75 -4.20 -1.85 -3.81
CA GLU A 75 -4.19 -0.66 -2.95
C GLU A 75 -3.38 0.47 -3.58
N ALA A 76 -2.16 0.18 -4.06
CA ALA A 76 -1.30 1.16 -4.72
C ALA A 76 -1.98 1.75 -5.98
N ARG A 77 -2.73 0.92 -6.73
CA ARG A 77 -3.47 1.37 -7.90
C ARG A 77 -4.65 2.27 -7.52
N GLU A 78 -5.41 1.93 -6.48
CA GLU A 78 -6.51 2.76 -5.99
C GLU A 78 -6.00 4.11 -5.47
N ASP A 79 -4.90 4.10 -4.72
CA ASP A 79 -4.24 5.30 -4.20
C ASP A 79 -3.76 6.23 -5.31
N PHE A 80 -3.22 5.67 -6.41
CA PHE A 80 -2.85 6.44 -7.59
C PHE A 80 -4.06 7.14 -8.20
N TYR A 81 -5.17 6.42 -8.44
CA TYR A 81 -6.37 7.02 -9.01
C TYR A 81 -6.99 8.08 -8.09
N ARG A 82 -7.01 7.82 -6.77
CA ARG A 82 -7.50 8.79 -5.78
C ARG A 82 -6.70 10.08 -5.81
N THR A 83 -5.37 9.96 -5.83
CA THR A 83 -4.46 11.11 -5.93
C THR A 83 -4.68 11.87 -7.23
N GLN A 84 -4.75 11.17 -8.37
CA GLN A 84 -4.96 11.79 -9.66
C GLN A 84 -6.30 12.53 -9.74
N ALA A 85 -7.38 11.93 -9.23
CA ALA A 85 -8.69 12.56 -9.18
C ALA A 85 -8.71 13.80 -8.28
N SER A 86 -8.04 13.73 -7.11
CA SER A 86 -7.91 14.87 -6.20
C SER A 86 -7.18 16.05 -6.86
N VAL A 87 -6.04 15.77 -7.51
CA VAL A 87 -5.26 16.77 -8.24
C VAL A 87 -6.07 17.37 -9.39
N HIS A 88 -6.76 16.53 -10.16
CA HIS A 88 -7.61 16.98 -11.26
C HIS A 88 -8.74 17.90 -10.76
N ASN A 89 -9.44 17.51 -9.71
CA ASN A 89 -10.52 18.29 -9.11
C ASN A 89 -10.00 19.63 -8.55
N HIS A 90 -8.82 19.63 -7.94
CA HIS A 90 -8.18 20.85 -7.44
C HIS A 90 -7.92 21.82 -8.60
N TYR A 91 -7.26 21.38 -9.66
CA TYR A 91 -7.00 22.23 -10.82
C TYR A 91 -8.27 22.69 -11.53
N GLN A 92 -9.28 21.82 -11.67
CA GLN A 92 -10.57 22.24 -12.22
C GLN A 92 -11.21 23.36 -11.41
N LYS A 93 -11.13 23.29 -10.07
CA LYS A 93 -11.66 24.32 -9.19
C LYS A 93 -10.90 25.63 -9.36
N GLU A 94 -9.57 25.58 -9.44
CA GLU A 94 -8.75 26.78 -9.68
C GLU A 94 -9.04 27.42 -11.04
N ILE A 95 -9.23 26.61 -12.09
CA ILE A 95 -9.59 27.10 -13.43
C ILE A 95 -10.93 27.83 -13.38
N LYS A 96 -11.95 27.22 -12.75
CA LYS A 96 -13.27 27.86 -12.61
C LYS A 96 -13.19 29.20 -11.87
N GLN A 97 -12.43 29.27 -10.78
CA GLN A 97 -12.24 30.52 -10.04
C GLN A 97 -11.52 31.59 -10.89
N ARG A 98 -10.53 31.19 -11.68
CA ARG A 98 -9.84 32.10 -12.60
C ARG A 98 -10.78 32.63 -13.68
N ASP A 99 -11.59 31.76 -14.27
CA ASP A 99 -12.57 32.14 -15.30
C ASP A 99 -13.61 33.13 -14.75
N GLU A 100 -14.09 32.92 -13.52
CA GLU A 100 -14.98 33.86 -12.82
C GLU A 100 -14.33 35.24 -12.65
N ILE A 101 -13.08 35.28 -12.16
CA ILE A 101 -12.33 36.54 -11.98
C ILE A 101 -12.08 37.24 -13.32
N ILE A 102 -11.78 36.49 -14.39
CA ILE A 102 -11.59 37.04 -15.74
C ILE A 102 -12.90 37.67 -16.22
N ALA A 103 -14.03 36.97 -16.08
CA ALA A 103 -15.33 37.50 -16.48
C ALA A 103 -15.72 38.78 -15.71
N GLU A 104 -15.39 38.87 -14.42
CA GLU A 104 -15.58 40.10 -13.64
C GLU A 104 -14.71 41.25 -14.14
N LYS A 105 -13.42 40.97 -14.42
CA LYS A 105 -12.49 41.97 -14.95
C LYS A 105 -12.92 42.48 -16.33
N ASP A 106 -13.39 41.61 -17.21
CA ASP A 106 -13.85 41.99 -18.55
C ASP A 106 -15.08 42.91 -18.49
N LYS A 107 -16.01 42.66 -17.56
CA LYS A 107 -17.14 43.56 -17.30
C LYS A 107 -16.65 44.93 -16.83
N LEU A 108 -15.75 44.97 -15.85
CA LEU A 108 -15.22 46.23 -15.33
C LEU A 108 -14.46 47.04 -16.39
N ILE A 109 -13.67 46.37 -17.24
CA ILE A 109 -12.98 47.00 -18.36
C ILE A 109 -13.99 47.62 -19.33
N SER A 110 -15.05 46.88 -19.68
CA SER A 110 -16.11 47.38 -20.58
C SER A 110 -16.81 48.61 -20.01
N GLU A 111 -17.12 48.61 -18.70
CA GLU A 111 -17.72 49.76 -18.01
C GLU A 111 -16.78 50.99 -17.98
N LEU A 112 -15.50 50.78 -17.71
CA LEU A 112 -14.51 51.86 -17.69
C LEU A 112 -14.29 52.45 -19.09
N GLN A 113 -14.23 51.61 -20.12
CA GLN A 113 -14.14 52.06 -21.51
C GLN A 113 -15.36 52.90 -21.93
N ALA A 114 -16.56 52.49 -21.52
CA ALA A 114 -17.78 53.27 -21.77
C ALA A 114 -17.72 54.66 -21.10
N LYS A 115 -17.30 54.73 -19.84
CA LYS A 115 -17.14 56.00 -19.10
C LYS A 115 -16.09 56.91 -19.73
N LEU A 116 -14.94 56.36 -20.15
CA LEU A 116 -13.91 57.11 -20.88
C LEU A 116 -14.46 57.75 -22.16
N ALA A 117 -15.19 56.96 -22.96
CA ALA A 117 -15.82 57.45 -24.19
C ALA A 117 -16.86 58.57 -23.94
N GLU A 118 -17.58 58.54 -22.82
CA GLU A 118 -18.49 59.63 -22.44
C GLU A 118 -17.75 60.90 -21.99
N VAL A 119 -16.64 60.77 -21.28
CA VAL A 119 -15.83 61.90 -20.84
C VAL A 119 -15.15 62.57 -22.05
N ASP A 120 -14.61 61.80 -22.98
CA ASP A 120 -14.00 62.34 -24.20
C ASP A 120 -15.01 63.10 -25.06
N LYS A 121 -16.28 62.66 -25.11
CA LYS A 121 -17.37 63.39 -25.78
C LYS A 121 -17.78 64.69 -25.10
N LYS A 122 -17.57 64.83 -23.79
CA LYS A 122 -17.88 66.06 -23.03
C LYS A 122 -16.77 67.10 -23.07
N ASN A 123 -15.55 66.68 -23.41
CA ASN A 123 -14.37 67.53 -23.49
C ASN A 123 -14.07 68.02 -24.92
N LEU A 124 -14.96 67.74 -25.88
CA LEU A 124 -14.95 68.23 -27.27
C LEU A 124 -16.04 69.28 -27.47
#